data_AF-A0ABD0KP94-F1
#
_entry.id   AF-A0ABD0KP94-F1
#
_cell.length_a   1.000
_cell.length_b   1.000
_cell.length_c   1.000
_cell.angle_alpha   90.00
_cell.angle_beta   90.00
_cell.angle_gamma   90.00
#
_symmetry.space_group_name_H-M   'P 1'
#
loop_
_entity.id
_entity.type
_entity.pdbx_description
1 polymer ?
#
loop_
_entity_poly.entity_id
_entity_poly.type
_entity_poly.pdbx_seq_one_letter_code
_entity_poly.pdbx_strand_id
1 'polypeptide(L)'
;MTLRNFRGIPSLKEVECSGEKLRPELKVVSLRLFKLPGQSLLAYIDHLDNECSTYGEFASCVIDKSDRRKSRLRTLVSDLQEGESRVYGCNATTTNPFGEVHVSTWSILVLLE
;
A
#
# COMPACT_ATOMS: atom_id res chain seq x y z
N MET A 1 -3.09 -3.96 -4.57
CA MET A 1 -3.55 -4.07 -3.17
C MET A 1 -4.10 -5.45 -2.88
N THR A 2 -3.97 -5.90 -1.63
CA THR A 2 -4.57 -7.14 -1.11
C THR A 2 -5.06 -6.92 0.33
N LEU A 3 -6.04 -7.71 0.75
CA LEU A 3 -6.62 -7.75 2.10
C LEU A 3 -6.53 -9.18 2.64
N ARG A 4 -6.13 -9.34 3.90
CA ARG A 4 -6.11 -10.64 4.59
C ARG A 4 -6.32 -10.50 6.10
N ASN A 5 -6.68 -11.59 6.76
CA ASN A 5 -6.59 -11.67 8.23
C ASN A 5 -5.11 -11.70 8.65
N PHE A 6 -4.74 -10.86 9.60
CA PHE A 6 -3.37 -10.85 10.13
C PHE A 6 -3.14 -12.09 10.98
N ARG A 7 -2.24 -12.96 10.55
CA ARG A 7 -1.90 -14.22 11.25
C ARG A 7 -3.12 -15.09 11.58
N GLY A 8 -4.16 -15.02 10.75
CA GLY A 8 -5.39 -15.79 10.95
C GLY A 8 -6.34 -15.24 12.02
N ILE A 9 -6.08 -14.06 12.59
CA ILE A 9 -6.95 -13.42 13.58
C ILE A 9 -8.09 -12.68 12.83
N PRO A 10 -9.37 -13.08 12.96
CA PRO A 10 -10.45 -12.52 12.14
C PRO A 10 -10.73 -11.04 12.38
N SER A 11 -10.59 -10.58 13.63
CA SER A 11 -10.79 -9.19 14.05
C SER A 11 -9.65 -8.24 13.67
N LEU A 12 -8.54 -8.77 13.13
CA LEU A 12 -7.37 -7.99 12.77
C LEU A 12 -7.09 -8.16 11.29
N LYS A 13 -7.36 -7.12 10.50
CA LYS A 13 -7.12 -7.15 9.06
C LYS A 13 -5.77 -6.53 8.74
N GLU A 14 -5.11 -7.01 7.70
CA GLU A 14 -3.92 -6.40 7.13
C GLU A 14 -4.20 -6.00 5.69
N VAL A 15 -3.96 -4.73 5.39
CA VAL A 15 -4.01 -4.18 4.04
C VAL A 15 -2.58 -4.05 3.53
N GLU A 16 -2.31 -4.62 2.35
CA GLU A 16 -1.02 -4.53 1.69
C GLU A 16 -1.13 -3.80 0.33
N CYS A 17 -0.20 -2.88 0.09
CA CYS A 17 -0.02 -2.10 -1.13
C CYS A 17 1.37 -2.44 -1.70
N SER A 18 1.40 -2.88 -2.95
CA SER A 18 2.61 -3.31 -3.65
C SER A 18 2.43 -3.16 -5.16
N GLY A 19 3.55 -2.96 -5.86
CA GLY A 19 3.62 -2.86 -7.32
C GLY A 19 3.71 -4.22 -8.03
N GLU A 20 3.63 -5.34 -7.32
CA GLU A 20 3.89 -6.68 -7.87
C GLU A 20 3.00 -7.05 -9.07
N LYS A 21 1.77 -6.52 -9.14
CA LYS A 21 0.83 -6.71 -10.25
C LYS A 21 1.05 -5.77 -11.44
N LEU A 22 1.99 -4.84 -11.35
CA LEU A 22 2.35 -3.94 -12.45
C LEU A 22 3.16 -4.67 -13.51
N ARG A 23 3.06 -4.19 -14.75
CA ARG A 23 3.79 -4.77 -15.87
C ARG A 23 5.32 -4.73 -15.62
N PRO A 24 6.07 -5.76 -16.01
CA PRO A 24 7.51 -5.87 -15.70
C PRO A 24 8.37 -4.74 -16.24
N GLU A 25 7.97 -4.12 -17.35
CA GLU A 25 8.67 -3.01 -17.99
C GLU A 25 8.59 -1.68 -17.21
N LEU A 26 7.65 -1.58 -16.26
CA LEU A 26 7.44 -0.38 -15.47
C LEU A 26 8.37 -0.38 -14.25
N LYS A 27 9.13 0.72 -14.10
CA LYS A 27 9.96 0.96 -12.91
C LYS A 27 9.12 1.67 -11.86
N VAL A 28 8.94 1.06 -10.69
CA VAL A 28 8.27 1.73 -9.56
C VAL A 28 9.21 2.76 -8.95
N VAL A 29 8.75 4.00 -8.93
CA VAL A 29 9.43 5.16 -8.35
C VAL A 29 9.00 5.33 -6.90
N SER A 30 7.70 5.27 -6.63
CA SER A 30 7.19 5.39 -5.27
C SER A 30 5.87 4.66 -5.06
N LEU A 31 5.60 4.32 -3.80
CA LEU A 31 4.34 3.73 -3.34
C LEU A 31 3.77 4.59 -2.22
N ARG A 32 2.45 4.83 -2.21
CA ARG A 32 1.72 5.54 -1.15
C ARG A 32 0.56 4.70 -0.69
N LEU A 33 0.40 4.51 0.61
CA LEU A 33 -0.75 3.86 1.25
C LEU A 33 -1.49 4.90 2.11
N PHE A 34 -2.80 5.03 1.95
CA PHE A 34 -3.59 6.08 2.62
C PHE A 34 -5.02 5.62 2.96
N LYS A 35 -5.68 6.31 3.90
CA LYS A 35 -7.11 6.12 4.24
C LYS A 35 -8.00 6.99 3.34
N LEU A 36 -9.22 6.53 3.07
CA LEU A 36 -10.26 7.27 2.36
C LEU A 36 -11.55 7.36 3.21
N PRO A 37 -12.33 8.47 3.10
CA PRO A 37 -12.04 9.69 2.33
C PRO A 37 -10.93 10.56 2.98
N GLY A 38 -10.40 11.54 2.25
CA GLY A 38 -9.42 12.51 2.77
C GLY A 38 -7.93 12.20 2.50
N GLN A 39 -7.60 11.00 2.03
CA GLN A 39 -6.24 10.61 1.62
C GLN A 39 -5.18 10.76 2.74
N SER A 40 -5.55 10.52 3.99
CA SER A 40 -4.60 10.54 5.11
C SER A 40 -3.51 9.49 4.89
N LEU A 41 -2.27 9.94 4.70
CA LEU A 41 -1.12 9.09 4.41
C LEU A 41 -0.77 8.20 5.61
N LEU A 42 -0.58 6.92 5.36
CA LEU A 42 -0.21 5.93 6.37
C LEU A 42 1.25 5.50 6.23
N ALA A 43 1.68 5.25 4.99
CA ALA A 43 3.05 4.89 4.69
C ALA A 43 3.44 5.30 3.27
N TYR A 44 4.73 5.50 3.06
CA TYR A 44 5.33 5.94 1.82
C TYR A 44 6.67 5.21 1.61
N ILE A 45 6.92 4.78 0.37
CA ILE A 45 8.24 4.34 -0.09
C ILE A 45 8.68 5.26 -1.21
N ASP A 46 9.91 5.78 -1.10
CA ASP A 46 10.64 6.44 -2.16
C ASP A 46 11.81 5.56 -2.63
N HIS A 47 11.79 5.12 -3.88
CA HIS A 47 12.89 4.33 -4.43
C HIS A 47 14.04 5.16 -5.00
N LEU A 48 13.89 6.48 -5.15
CA LEU A 48 14.98 7.36 -5.55
C LEU A 48 15.93 7.59 -4.37
N ASP A 49 15.35 7.94 -3.22
CA ASP A 49 16.10 8.20 -1.99
C ASP A 49 16.32 6.93 -1.14
N ASN A 50 15.76 5.80 -1.58
CA ASN A 50 15.74 4.55 -0.81
C ASN A 50 15.17 4.77 0.60
N GLU A 51 14.14 5.60 0.69
CA GLU A 51 13.49 5.99 1.93
C GLU A 51 12.21 5.19 2.13
N CYS A 52 11.97 4.80 3.37
CA CYS A 52 10.63 4.46 3.79
C CYS A 52 10.20 5.22 5.03
N SER A 53 8.99 5.78 4.96
CA SER A 53 8.41 6.62 5.99
C SER A 53 7.00 6.11 6.35
N THR A 54 6.69 6.10 7.65
CA THR A 54 5.39 5.67 8.20
C THR A 54 4.80 6.79 9.05
N TYR A 55 3.52 7.08 8.88
CA TYR A 55 2.85 8.22 9.50
C TYR A 55 1.62 7.83 10.33
N GLY A 56 1.07 6.62 10.15
CA GLY A 56 -0.10 6.13 10.87
C GLY A 56 0.23 5.03 11.89
N GLU A 57 -0.66 4.86 12.87
CA GLU A 57 -0.58 3.73 13.81
C GLU A 57 -0.65 2.39 13.05
N PHE A 58 0.25 1.48 13.39
CA PHE A 58 0.39 0.15 12.78
C PHE A 58 0.66 0.13 11.27
N ALA A 59 1.31 1.16 10.74
CA ALA A 59 1.84 1.14 9.38
C ALA A 59 3.27 0.57 9.34
N SER A 60 3.61 -0.10 8.24
CA SER A 60 4.95 -0.63 8.01
C SER A 60 5.27 -0.67 6.53
N CYS A 61 6.54 -0.88 6.23
CA CYS A 61 7.02 -0.95 4.86
C CYS A 61 8.28 -1.79 4.73
N VAL A 62 8.51 -2.29 3.52
CA VAL A 62 9.69 -3.06 3.16
C VAL A 62 10.10 -2.65 1.74
N ILE A 63 11.33 -2.20 1.59
CA ILE A 63 11.93 -1.91 0.29
C ILE A 63 12.63 -3.18 -0.21
N ASP A 64 12.21 -3.67 -1.37
CA ASP A 64 12.93 -4.72 -2.08
C ASP A 64 13.95 -4.06 -3.02
N LYS A 65 15.24 -4.26 -2.71
CA LYS A 65 16.35 -3.67 -3.46
C LYS A 65 16.59 -4.34 -4.81
N SER A 66 16.12 -5.58 -4.99
CA SER A 66 16.31 -6.38 -6.20
C SER A 66 15.19 -6.15 -7.21
N ASP A 67 13.94 -6.06 -6.74
CA ASP A 67 12.79 -5.72 -7.57
C ASP A 67 11.89 -4.74 -6.82
N ARG A 68 11.97 -3.45 -7.20
CA ARG A 68 11.19 -2.38 -6.58
C ARG A 68 9.69 -2.65 -6.59
N ARG A 69 9.16 -3.42 -7.56
CA ARG A 69 7.74 -3.80 -7.60
C ARG A 69 7.34 -4.69 -6.43
N LYS A 70 8.26 -5.48 -5.88
CA LYS A 70 8.03 -6.36 -4.73
C LYS A 70 8.10 -5.65 -3.40
N SER A 71 8.43 -4.35 -3.40
CA SER A 71 8.34 -3.50 -2.21
C SER A 71 6.90 -3.42 -1.73
N ARG A 72 6.72 -3.27 -0.42
CA ARG A 72 5.42 -3.42 0.24
C ARG A 72 5.20 -2.32 1.25
N LEU A 73 4.00 -1.77 1.24
CA LEU A 73 3.44 -0.96 2.31
C LEU A 73 2.32 -1.76 2.96
N ARG A 74 2.26 -1.76 4.30
CA ARG A 74 1.21 -2.46 5.04
C ARG A 74 0.65 -1.58 6.14
N THR A 75 -0.61 -1.83 6.49
CA THR A 75 -1.22 -1.31 7.70
C THR A 75 -2.12 -2.37 8.32
N LEU A 76 -2.14 -2.42 9.65
CA LEU A 76 -3.11 -3.23 10.39
C LEU A 76 -4.37 -2.40 10.67
N VAL A 77 -5.51 -3.07 10.58
CA VAL A 77 -6.83 -2.54 10.92
C VAL A 77 -7.32 -3.35 12.11
N SER A 78 -7.20 -2.75 13.30
CA SER A 78 -7.49 -3.37 14.60
C SER A 78 -8.66 -2.75 15.33
N ASP A 79 -9.13 -1.59 14.84
CA ASP A 79 -10.08 -0.71 15.51
C ASP A 79 -11.45 -0.67 14.82
N LEU A 80 -11.68 -1.56 13.85
CA LEU A 80 -12.96 -1.68 13.16
C LEU A 80 -13.94 -2.45 14.05
N GLN A 81 -15.11 -1.89 14.31
CA GLN A 81 -16.19 -2.61 14.98
C GLN A 81 -16.98 -3.49 14.00
N GLU A 82 -17.79 -4.41 14.52
CA GLU A 82 -18.68 -5.23 13.70
C GLU A 82 -19.65 -4.35 12.92
N GLY A 83 -19.78 -4.58 11.61
CA GLY A 83 -20.60 -3.75 10.71
C GLY A 83 -19.96 -2.42 10.30
N GLU A 84 -18.82 -2.03 10.88
CA GLU A 84 -18.05 -0.89 10.38
C GLU A 84 -17.26 -1.27 9.13
N SER A 85 -16.96 -0.25 8.33
CA SER A 85 -16.11 -0.42 7.16
C SER A 85 -15.19 0.79 6.96
N ARG A 86 -14.06 0.55 6.31
CA ARG A 86 -13.08 1.58 6.01
C ARG A 86 -12.44 1.31 4.66
N VAL A 87 -12.28 2.37 3.87
CA VAL A 87 -11.64 2.28 2.56
C VAL A 87 -10.19 2.72 2.67
N TYR A 88 -9.30 1.94 2.07
CA TYR A 88 -7.89 2.27 1.93
C TYR A 88 -7.55 2.43 0.44
N GLY A 89 -6.61 3.31 0.15
CA GLY A 89 -6.10 3.56 -1.20
C GLY A 89 -4.59 3.34 -1.30
N CYS A 90 -4.14 3.02 -2.50
CA CYS A 90 -2.74 2.79 -2.84
C CYS A 90 -2.43 3.47 -4.18
N ASN A 91 -1.44 4.34 -4.20
CA ASN A 91 -0.89 4.89 -5.45
C ASN A 91 0.49 4.30 -5.69
N ALA A 92 0.74 3.84 -6.92
CA ALA A 92 2.06 3.53 -7.41
C ALA A 92 2.45 4.53 -8.51
N THR A 93 3.52 5.28 -8.26
CA THR A 93 4.17 6.12 -9.27
C THR A 93 5.18 5.26 -10.00
N THR A 94 5.07 5.22 -11.33
CA THR A 94 5.92 4.41 -12.19
C THR A 94 6.48 5.21 -13.34
N THR A 95 7.62 4.79 -13.86
CA THR A 95 8.14 5.25 -15.15
C THR A 95 8.20 4.10 -16.15
N ASN A 96 7.82 4.37 -17.39
CA ASN A 96 8.02 3.44 -18.49
C ASN A 96 9.46 3.55 -19.06
N PRO A 97 9.87 2.68 -20.01
CA PRO A 97 11.21 2.74 -20.61
C PRO A 97 11.53 4.05 -21.36
N PHE A 98 10.51 4.82 -21.77
CA PHE A 98 10.65 6.10 -22.46
C PHE A 98 10.71 7.29 -21.49
N GLY A 99 10.60 7.05 -20.18
CA GLY A 99 10.64 8.08 -19.15
C GLY A 99 9.29 8.73 -18.83
N GLU A 100 8.19 8.25 -19.43
CA GLU A 100 6.86 8.76 -19.11
C GLU A 100 6.43 8.28 -17.72
N VAL A 101 5.87 9.20 -16.94
CA VAL A 101 5.40 8.94 -15.58
C VAL A 101 3.92 8.57 -15.59
N HIS A 102 3.58 7.47 -14.93
CA HIS A 102 2.20 7.03 -14.74
C HIS A 102 1.91 6.78 -13.26
N VAL A 103 0.72 7.16 -12.82
CA VAL A 103 0.21 6.84 -11.49
C VAL A 103 -0.90 5.81 -11.63
N SER A 104 -0.70 4.64 -11.03
CA SER A 104 -1.74 3.62 -10.88
C SER A 104 -2.35 3.74 -9.50
N THR A 105 -3.68 3.80 -9.43
CA THR A 105 -4.43 3.94 -8.18
C THR A 105 -5.31 2.73 -7.97
N TRP A 106 -5.29 2.19 -6.75
CA TRP A 106 -6.19 1.11 -6.32
C TRP A 106 -6.82 1.47 -4.99
N SER A 107 -7.98 0.89 -4.72
CA SER A 107 -8.64 0.97 -3.41
C SER A 107 -9.14 -0.41 -2.97
N ILE A 108 -9.33 -0.58 -1.67
CA ILE A 108 -9.98 -1.75 -1.08
C ILE A 108 -10.90 -1.31 0.06
N LEU A 109 -12.08 -1.92 0.12
CA LEU A 109 -12.98 -1.82 1.26
C LEU A 109 -12.57 -2.90 2.27
N VAL A 110 -12.39 -2.50 3.52
CA VAL A 110 -12.19 -3.40 4.66
C VAL A 110 -13.46 -3.36 5.49
N LEU A 111 -14.07 -4.51 5.69
CA LEU A 111 -15.20 -4.69 6.60
C LEU A 111 -14.88 -5.79 7.61
N LEU A 112 -15.48 -5.67 8.80
CA LEU A 112 -15.49 -6.72 9.80
C LEU A 112 -16.89 -7.31 9.84
N GLU A 113 -16.97 -8.57 9.43
CA GLU A 113 -18.16 -9.43 9.53
C GLU A 113 -18.18 -10.16 10.87
#